data_AF-A0A2I0KVJ8-F1
#
_entry.id   AF-A0A2I0KVJ8-F1
#
_cell.length_a   1.000
_cell.length_b   1.000
_cell.length_c   1.000
_cell.angle_alpha   90.00
_cell.angle_beta   90.00
_cell.angle_gamma   90.00
#
_symmetry.space_group_name_H-M   'P 1'
#
loop_
_entity.id
_entity.type
_entity.pdbx_description
1 polymer ?
#
loop_
_entity_poly.entity_id
_entity_poly.type
_entity_poly.pdbx_seq_one_letter_code
_entity_poly.pdbx_strand_id
1 'polypeptide(L)'
;MVLLQAALNVGGIVLNALAMEHFILRHPCEGKQGLMDEKEMLLRHAYGLGFPEPNVTFALCRGSWSSPALRVYTPEEVVNELGRAKVEYLEATIMVTGKRKIVLPKLLQWHMRDFADNLGSLLEWIYSQLPRSGPLKRLLMECLNYGAKSSAAKMVEVRAYDPKFRYLLAL
;
A
#
# COMPACT_ATOMS: atom_id res chain seq x y z
N MET A 1 -4.15 -5.94 19.08
CA MET A 1 -3.66 -4.67 19.64
C MET A 1 -2.48 -4.97 20.55
N VAL A 2 -1.28 -5.22 19.98
CA VAL A 2 -0.04 -5.55 20.74
C VAL A 2 1.17 -4.75 20.22
N LEU A 3 1.04 -3.98 19.13
CA LEU A 3 2.18 -3.35 18.44
C LEU A 3 2.71 -2.05 19.07
N LEU A 4 2.18 -1.61 20.20
CA LEU A 4 2.44 -0.26 20.75
C LEU A 4 3.59 -0.20 21.76
N GLN A 5 4.06 -1.32 22.30
CA GLN A 5 5.04 -1.33 23.40
C GLN A 5 6.47 -1.69 23.00
N ALA A 6 6.69 -2.23 21.80
CA ALA A 6 8.03 -2.55 21.33
C ALA A 6 8.72 -1.28 20.80
N ALA A 7 9.85 -0.92 21.41
CA ALA A 7 10.72 0.15 20.96
C ALA A 7 12.10 -0.41 20.62
N LEU A 8 12.65 0.03 19.50
CA LEU A 8 13.94 -0.37 18.95
C LEU A 8 14.90 0.82 19.04
N ASN A 9 16.14 0.56 19.43
CA ASN A 9 17.19 1.56 19.35
C ASN A 9 17.84 1.48 17.96
N VAL A 10 17.67 2.54 17.16
CA VAL A 10 18.27 2.68 15.84
C VAL A 10 19.21 3.89 15.89
N GLY A 11 20.51 3.66 15.82
CA GLY A 11 21.51 4.74 15.79
C GLY A 11 21.50 5.66 17.02
N GLY A 12 21.07 5.18 18.19
CA GLY A 12 20.94 5.97 19.42
C GLY A 12 19.55 6.54 19.69
N ILE A 13 18.59 6.34 18.78
CA ILE A 13 17.22 6.84 18.90
C ILE A 13 16.27 5.69 19.17
N VAL A 14 15.45 5.84 20.22
CA VAL A 14 14.43 4.86 20.59
C VAL A 14 13.15 5.14 19.79
N LEU A 15 12.82 4.24 18.87
CA LEU A 15 11.67 4.35 17.97
C LEU A 15 10.74 3.14 18.11
N ASN A 16 9.44 3.36 18.11
CA ASN A 16 8.46 2.28 17.99
C ASN A 16 8.01 2.11 16.53
N ALA A 17 7.30 1.01 16.26
CA ALA A 17 6.84 0.69 14.89
C ALA A 17 5.95 1.79 14.27
N LEU A 18 5.13 2.48 15.08
CA LEU A 18 4.29 3.57 14.59
C LEU A 18 5.12 4.79 14.19
N ALA A 19 6.14 5.14 14.98
CA ALA A 19 7.04 6.24 14.69
C ALA A 19 7.83 5.97 13.40
N MET A 20 8.31 4.74 13.21
CA MET A 20 8.97 4.34 11.95
C MET A 20 8.02 4.45 10.76
N GLU A 21 6.78 3.96 10.89
CA GLU A 21 5.78 4.07 9.82
C GLU A 21 5.48 5.54 9.46
N HIS A 22 5.20 6.40 10.44
CA HIS A 22 4.66 7.74 10.17
C HIS A 22 5.72 8.84 10.00
N PHE A 23 6.91 8.67 10.55
CA PHE A 23 7.95 9.71 10.56
C PHE A 23 9.16 9.36 9.69
N ILE A 24 9.36 8.08 9.36
CA ILE A 24 10.47 7.64 8.53
C ILE A 24 9.95 7.20 7.16
N LEU A 25 9.05 6.22 7.15
CA LEU A 25 8.67 5.53 5.91
C LEU A 25 7.57 6.24 5.11
N ARG A 26 6.59 6.86 5.78
CA ARG A 26 5.51 7.58 5.10
C ARG A 26 5.82 9.07 5.01
N HIS A 27 5.74 9.60 3.80
CA HIS A 27 5.76 11.03 3.58
C HIS A 27 4.42 11.65 4.04
N PRO A 28 4.42 12.79 4.76
CA PRO A 28 3.18 13.46 5.13
C PRO A 28 2.37 13.83 3.89
N CYS A 29 1.08 13.50 3.90
CA CYS A 29 0.14 14.00 2.91
C CYS A 29 -0.15 15.47 3.25
N GLU A 30 0.04 16.38 2.30
CA GLU A 30 0.04 17.84 2.49
C GLU A 30 -1.23 18.40 3.17
N GLY A 31 -2.32 17.64 3.24
CA GLY A 31 -3.57 18.03 3.90
C GLY A 31 -3.65 17.80 5.41
N LYS A 32 -2.60 17.28 6.08
CA LYS A 32 -2.58 17.04 7.54
C LYS A 32 -1.36 17.68 8.21
N GLN A 33 -1.08 18.93 7.90
CA GLN A 33 -0.20 19.76 8.74
C GLN A 33 -0.97 20.18 9.99
N GLY A 34 -1.14 19.25 10.94
CA GLY A 34 -1.32 19.63 12.33
C GLY A 34 -0.04 20.27 12.87
N LEU A 35 -0.10 20.85 14.06
CA LEU A 35 1.09 21.26 14.84
C LEU A 35 2.00 20.05 15.00
N MET A 36 2.99 19.95 14.12
CA MET A 36 3.95 18.86 14.10
C MET A 36 4.92 19.10 15.24
N ASP A 37 5.10 18.11 16.12
CA ASP A 37 6.05 18.20 17.23
C ASP A 37 7.46 18.46 16.68
N GLU A 38 8.25 19.33 17.32
CA GLU A 38 9.62 19.65 16.88
C GLU A 38 10.47 18.38 16.77
N LYS A 39 10.24 17.41 17.66
CA LYS A 39 10.89 16.09 17.62
C LYS A 39 10.51 15.28 16.37
N GLU A 40 9.26 15.33 15.95
CA GLU A 40 8.80 14.68 14.72
C GLU A 40 9.48 15.32 13.50
N MET A 41 9.66 16.64 13.53
CA MET A 41 10.32 17.38 12.44
C MET A 41 11.78 17.00 12.31
N LEU A 42 12.50 16.92 13.43
CA LEU A 42 13.89 16.49 13.46
C LEU A 42 14.06 15.05 12.99
N LEU A 43 13.20 14.13 13.44
CA LEU A 43 13.25 12.73 13.00
C LEU A 43 13.00 12.60 11.49
N ARG A 44 12.00 13.31 10.97
CA ARG A 44 11.72 13.35 9.53
C ARG A 44 12.88 13.93 8.74
N HIS A 45 13.46 15.02 9.22
CA HIS A 45 14.57 15.67 8.52
C HIS A 45 15.83 14.79 8.50
N ALA A 46 16.10 14.08 9.60
CA ALA A 46 17.30 13.26 9.73
C ALA A 46 17.18 11.87 9.06
N TYR A 47 16.00 11.24 9.11
CA TYR A 47 15.81 9.84 8.69
C TYR A 47 14.69 9.62 7.69
N GLY A 48 13.83 10.60 7.47
CA GLY A 48 12.69 10.48 6.56
C GLY A 48 13.15 10.28 5.12
N LEU A 49 12.31 9.61 4.33
CA LEU A 49 12.53 9.48 2.90
C LEU A 49 12.48 10.86 2.24
N GLY A 50 13.48 11.18 1.41
CA GLY A 50 13.55 12.44 0.67
C GLY A 50 12.48 12.60 -0.43
N PHE A 51 11.71 11.55 -0.71
CA PHE A 51 10.60 11.54 -1.66
C PHE A 51 9.50 10.59 -1.18
N PRO A 52 8.23 10.81 -1.60
CA PRO A 52 7.15 9.87 -1.35
C PRO A 52 7.42 8.50 -2.01
N GLU A 53 7.53 7.43 -1.22
CA GLU A 53 7.66 6.06 -1.71
C GLU A 53 6.32 5.31 -1.56
N PRO A 54 5.49 5.22 -2.63
CA PRO A 54 4.18 4.58 -2.56
C PRO A 54 4.25 3.08 -2.25
N ASN A 55 5.36 2.41 -2.59
CA ASN A 55 5.48 0.98 -2.38
C ASN A 55 5.58 0.59 -0.89
N VAL A 56 5.91 1.54 0.00
CA VAL A 56 5.90 1.35 1.46
C VAL A 56 4.56 0.80 1.95
N THR A 57 3.44 1.21 1.34
CA THR A 57 2.11 0.71 1.71
C THR A 57 1.99 -0.82 1.61
N PHE A 58 2.75 -1.45 0.70
CA PHE A 58 2.76 -2.91 0.51
C PHE A 58 3.85 -3.62 1.31
N ALA A 59 4.75 -2.89 1.95
CA ALA A 59 5.78 -3.43 2.83
C ALA A 59 5.31 -3.62 4.28
N LEU A 60 4.35 -2.79 4.70
CA LEU A 60 3.90 -2.73 6.09
C LEU A 60 2.83 -3.78 6.38
N CYS A 61 3.22 -4.89 7.00
CA CYS A 61 2.30 -5.91 7.47
C CYS A 61 1.77 -5.56 8.88
N ARG A 62 0.47 -5.27 9.00
CA ARG A 62 -0.20 -4.98 10.28
C ARG A 62 -0.77 -6.24 10.97
N GLY A 63 -0.45 -7.42 10.44
CA GLY A 63 -0.89 -8.71 10.99
C GLY A 63 -2.38 -9.00 10.83
N SER A 64 -3.04 -8.38 9.85
CA SER A 64 -4.44 -8.67 9.54
C SER A 64 -4.58 -9.49 8.26
N TRP A 65 -5.73 -10.13 8.07
CA TRP A 65 -6.03 -10.89 6.86
C TRP A 65 -5.94 -10.06 5.58
N SER A 66 -6.22 -8.76 5.68
CA SER A 66 -6.12 -7.81 4.56
C SER A 66 -4.74 -7.15 4.45
N SER A 67 -3.77 -7.55 5.27
CA SER A 67 -2.41 -7.01 5.22
C SER A 67 -1.59 -7.63 4.08
N PRO A 68 -0.59 -6.90 3.56
CA PRO A 68 0.45 -7.50 2.74
C PRO A 68 1.20 -8.62 3.45
N ALA A 69 1.88 -9.47 2.68
CA ALA A 69 2.76 -10.49 3.24
C ALA A 69 3.91 -9.85 4.03
N LEU A 70 4.25 -10.47 5.16
CA LEU A 70 5.41 -10.13 5.96
C LEU A 70 6.67 -10.51 5.18
N ARG A 71 7.59 -9.56 5.06
CA ARG A 71 8.87 -9.70 4.37
C ARG A 71 10.00 -9.11 5.21
N VAL A 72 11.19 -9.68 5.04
CA VAL A 72 12.44 -9.09 5.50
C VAL A 72 13.09 -8.43 4.28
N TYR A 73 13.51 -7.18 4.44
CA TYR A 73 14.09 -6.39 3.35
C TYR A 73 15.60 -6.24 3.56
N THR A 74 16.38 -6.29 2.48
CA THR A 74 17.81 -6.00 2.53
C THR A 74 18.11 -4.64 1.89
N PRO A 75 19.10 -3.88 2.40
CA PRO A 75 19.43 -2.57 1.86
C PRO A 75 19.76 -2.60 0.36
N GLU A 76 20.36 -3.68 -0.11
CA GLU A 76 20.83 -3.83 -1.49
C GLU A 76 19.65 -4.05 -2.47
N GLU A 77 18.61 -4.76 -2.04
CA GLU A 77 17.49 -5.16 -2.90
C GLU A 77 16.17 -4.47 -2.55
N VAL A 78 16.16 -3.56 -1.57
CA VAL A 78 14.94 -2.97 -1.00
C VAL A 78 14.00 -2.41 -2.08
N VAL A 79 14.53 -1.73 -3.10
CA VAL A 79 13.70 -1.15 -4.18
C VAL A 79 13.00 -2.25 -4.98
N ASN A 80 13.73 -3.32 -5.31
CA ASN A 80 13.19 -4.45 -6.07
C ASN A 80 12.19 -5.24 -5.21
N GLU A 81 12.51 -5.46 -3.93
CA GLU A 81 11.65 -6.13 -2.95
C GLU A 81 10.34 -5.38 -2.71
N LEU A 82 10.39 -4.05 -2.63
CA LEU A 82 9.21 -3.19 -2.56
C LEU A 82 8.34 -3.32 -3.83
N GLY A 83 8.98 -3.36 -5.00
CA GLY A 83 8.32 -3.62 -6.28
C GLY A 83 7.61 -4.98 -6.31
N ARG A 84 8.30 -6.05 -5.90
CA ARG A 84 7.73 -7.41 -5.79
C ARG A 84 6.57 -7.44 -4.79
N ALA A 85 6.75 -6.81 -3.63
CA ALA A 85 5.77 -6.74 -2.58
C ALA A 85 4.43 -6.16 -3.03
N LYS A 86 4.49 -5.07 -3.80
CA LYS A 86 3.34 -4.46 -4.46
C LYS A 86 2.67 -5.42 -5.43
N VAL A 87 3.43 -5.96 -6.39
CA VAL A 87 2.85 -6.80 -7.46
C VAL A 87 2.14 -8.01 -6.87
N GLU A 88 2.80 -8.72 -5.97
CA GLU A 88 2.22 -9.89 -5.28
C GLU A 88 0.96 -9.54 -4.50
N TYR A 89 0.95 -8.40 -3.80
CA TYR A 89 -0.24 -7.95 -3.10
C TYR A 89 -1.40 -7.63 -4.05
N LEU A 90 -1.13 -6.90 -5.14
CA LEU A 90 -2.16 -6.56 -6.13
C LEU A 90 -2.75 -7.82 -6.76
N GLU A 91 -1.91 -8.77 -7.17
CA GLU A 91 -2.35 -10.04 -7.76
C GLU A 91 -3.12 -10.92 -6.77
N ALA A 92 -2.74 -10.92 -5.48
CA ALA A 92 -3.41 -11.72 -4.46
C ALA A 92 -4.75 -11.14 -3.97
N THR A 93 -4.94 -9.82 -4.06
CA THR A 93 -6.08 -9.14 -3.42
C THR A 93 -7.10 -8.56 -4.39
N ILE A 94 -6.69 -8.24 -5.61
CA ILE A 94 -7.60 -7.70 -6.63
C ILE A 94 -8.26 -8.85 -7.37
N MET A 95 -9.58 -8.77 -7.49
CA MET A 95 -10.36 -9.78 -8.19
C MET A 95 -11.28 -9.14 -9.22
N VAL A 96 -11.45 -9.80 -10.37
CA VAL A 96 -12.49 -9.47 -11.34
C VAL A 96 -13.59 -10.52 -11.22
N THR A 97 -14.80 -10.09 -10.92
CA THR A 97 -15.96 -10.97 -10.82
C THR A 97 -16.55 -11.27 -12.20
N GLY A 98 -17.33 -12.35 -12.32
CA GLY A 98 -18.02 -12.70 -13.57
C GLY A 98 -18.98 -11.63 -14.10
N LYS A 99 -19.40 -10.68 -13.25
CA LYS A 99 -20.19 -9.49 -13.64
C LYS A 99 -19.34 -8.31 -14.10
N ARG A 100 -18.04 -8.53 -14.39
CA ARG A 100 -17.05 -7.50 -14.76
C ARG A 100 -16.90 -6.38 -13.72
N LYS A 101 -17.16 -6.70 -12.45
CA LYS A 101 -16.82 -5.81 -11.34
C LYS A 101 -15.42 -6.09 -10.85
N ILE A 102 -14.67 -5.02 -10.59
CA ILE A 102 -13.32 -5.03 -10.05
C ILE A 102 -13.43 -4.86 -8.54
N VAL A 103 -12.98 -5.85 -7.79
CA VAL A 103 -12.97 -5.82 -6.33
C VAL A 103 -11.60 -5.37 -5.86
N LEU A 104 -11.54 -4.25 -5.15
CA LEU A 104 -10.32 -3.68 -4.59
C LEU A 104 -10.26 -3.88 -3.07
N PRO A 105 -9.08 -4.15 -2.49
CA PRO A 105 -8.92 -4.18 -1.03
C PRO A 105 -9.07 -2.78 -0.42
N LYS A 106 -9.66 -2.70 0.78
CA LYS A 106 -9.79 -1.45 1.55
C LYS A 106 -8.49 -0.67 1.71
N LEU A 107 -7.35 -1.37 1.77
CA LEU A 107 -6.02 -0.77 1.90
C LEU A 107 -5.72 0.22 0.75
N LEU A 108 -6.04 -0.13 -0.50
CA LEU A 108 -5.84 0.76 -1.65
C LEU A 108 -6.75 1.99 -1.59
N GLN A 109 -7.95 1.86 -1.01
CA GLN A 109 -8.84 2.99 -0.82
C GLN A 109 -8.29 3.97 0.24
N TRP A 110 -7.75 3.46 1.35
CA TRP A 110 -7.17 4.31 2.40
C TRP A 110 -5.95 5.08 1.92
N HIS A 111 -5.12 4.45 1.10
CA HIS A 111 -3.88 5.00 0.58
C HIS A 111 -3.99 5.49 -0.87
N MET A 112 -5.21 5.74 -1.36
CA MET A 112 -5.43 6.06 -2.77
C MET A 112 -4.59 7.24 -3.23
N ARG A 113 -4.45 8.28 -2.38
CA ARG A 113 -3.68 9.49 -2.68
C ARG A 113 -2.18 9.26 -2.86
N ASP A 114 -1.66 8.13 -2.39
CA ASP A 114 -0.26 7.75 -2.63
C ASP A 114 -0.06 7.28 -4.08
N PHE A 115 -1.14 6.96 -4.80
CA PHE A 115 -1.11 6.31 -6.12
C PHE A 115 -1.89 7.07 -7.21
N ALA A 116 -2.99 7.74 -6.83
CA ALA A 116 -4.00 8.27 -7.73
C ALA A 116 -4.93 9.31 -7.08
N ASP A 117 -5.50 10.21 -7.88
CA ASP A 117 -6.42 11.26 -7.41
C ASP A 117 -7.87 10.79 -7.27
N ASN A 118 -8.26 9.80 -8.06
CA ASN A 118 -9.62 9.28 -8.11
C ASN A 118 -9.63 7.80 -8.49
N LEU A 119 -10.81 7.20 -8.44
CA LEU A 119 -11.00 5.77 -8.68
C LEU A 119 -10.62 5.33 -10.12
N GLY A 120 -10.84 6.18 -11.12
CA GLY A 120 -10.45 5.89 -12.50
C GLY A 120 -8.93 5.82 -12.64
N SER A 121 -8.24 6.86 -12.16
CA SER A 121 -6.77 6.91 -12.14
C SER A 121 -6.17 5.79 -11.28
N LEU A 122 -6.85 5.35 -10.22
CA LEU A 122 -6.41 4.19 -9.42
C LEU A 122 -6.43 2.89 -10.25
N LEU A 123 -7.46 2.68 -11.08
CA LEU A 123 -7.53 1.50 -11.95
C LEU A 123 -6.45 1.52 -13.02
N GLU A 124 -6.17 2.69 -13.62
CA GLU A 124 -5.07 2.87 -14.56
C GLU A 124 -3.72 2.61 -13.91
N TRP A 125 -3.51 3.13 -12.70
CA TRP A 125 -2.32 2.86 -11.91
C TRP A 125 -2.17 1.36 -11.65
N ILE A 126 -3.18 0.69 -11.08
CA ILE A 126 -3.16 -0.77 -10.87
C ILE A 126 -2.79 -1.50 -12.16
N TYR A 127 -3.45 -1.18 -13.28
CA TYR A 127 -3.19 -1.80 -14.57
C TYR A 127 -1.73 -1.62 -15.02
N SER A 128 -1.14 -0.43 -14.82
CA SER A 128 0.27 -0.16 -15.14
C SER A 128 1.25 -0.96 -14.28
N GLN A 129 0.91 -1.23 -13.01
CA GLN A 129 1.79 -1.94 -12.07
C GLN A 129 1.84 -3.46 -12.31
N LEU A 130 0.84 -4.02 -12.98
CA LEU A 130 0.75 -5.47 -13.18
C LEU A 130 1.70 -5.98 -14.28
N PRO A 131 2.21 -7.22 -14.15
CA PRO A 131 3.04 -7.87 -15.16
C PRO A 131 2.35 -7.93 -16.53
N ARG A 132 3.10 -7.66 -17.61
CA ARG A 132 2.56 -7.56 -18.99
C ARG A 132 1.72 -8.77 -19.41
N SER A 133 2.12 -9.98 -19.01
CA SER A 133 1.47 -11.23 -19.40
C SER A 133 0.62 -11.86 -18.27
N GLY A 134 0.36 -11.11 -17.19
CA GLY A 134 -0.40 -11.60 -16.04
C GLY A 134 -1.90 -11.80 -16.35
N PRO A 135 -2.54 -12.85 -15.81
CA PRO A 135 -3.97 -13.09 -16.04
C PRO A 135 -4.85 -11.94 -15.54
N LEU A 136 -4.49 -11.35 -14.38
CA LEU A 136 -5.22 -10.21 -13.82
C LEU A 136 -5.18 -8.99 -14.74
N LYS A 137 -4.03 -8.70 -15.37
CA LYS A 137 -3.88 -7.55 -16.28
C LYS A 137 -4.80 -7.68 -17.50
N ARG A 138 -4.93 -8.90 -18.05
CA ARG A 138 -5.87 -9.19 -19.15
C ARG A 138 -7.32 -8.98 -18.73
N LEU A 139 -7.72 -9.53 -17.59
CA LEU A 139 -9.08 -9.37 -17.06
C LEU A 139 -9.44 -7.90 -16.79
N LEU A 140 -8.49 -7.12 -16.27
CA LEU A 140 -8.67 -5.68 -16.07
C LEU A 140 -8.82 -4.95 -17.40
N MET A 141 -8.00 -5.26 -18.40
CA MET A 141 -8.12 -4.67 -19.74
C MET A 141 -9.51 -4.91 -20.35
N GLU A 142 -10.01 -6.15 -20.27
CA GLU A 142 -11.35 -6.49 -20.75
C GLU A 142 -12.46 -5.71 -20.03
N CYS A 143 -12.32 -5.54 -18.70
CA CYS A 143 -13.26 -4.75 -17.92
C CYS A 143 -13.21 -3.27 -18.29
N LEU A 144 -12.02 -2.68 -18.40
CA LEU A 144 -11.83 -1.26 -18.72
C LEU A 144 -12.35 -0.92 -20.13
N ASN A 145 -12.09 -1.78 -21.12
CA ASN A 145 -12.58 -1.59 -22.49
C ASN A 145 -14.11 -1.64 -22.58
N TYR A 146 -14.75 -2.54 -21.83
CA TYR A 146 -16.22 -2.58 -21.75
C TYR A 146 -16.79 -1.40 -20.96
N GLY A 147 -16.04 -0.96 -19.95
CA GLY A 147 -16.38 0.11 -19.02
C GLY A 147 -16.35 1.51 -19.61
N ALA A 148 -15.88 1.72 -20.85
CA ALA A 148 -15.84 3.02 -21.50
C ALA A 148 -17.22 3.74 -21.58
N LYS A 149 -18.32 3.01 -21.36
CA LYS A 149 -19.70 3.53 -21.30
C LYS A 149 -20.26 3.72 -19.88
N SER A 150 -19.52 3.31 -18.84
CA SER A 150 -19.97 3.31 -17.43
C SER A 150 -18.95 3.98 -16.51
N SER A 151 -19.40 4.69 -15.47
CA SER A 151 -18.46 5.32 -14.53
C SER A 151 -17.68 4.28 -13.72
N ALA A 152 -16.39 4.56 -13.44
CA ALA A 152 -15.52 3.68 -12.64
C ALA A 152 -16.16 3.29 -11.28
N ALA A 153 -16.92 4.19 -10.67
CA ALA A 153 -17.64 3.96 -9.42
C ALA A 153 -18.68 2.82 -9.51
N LYS A 154 -19.26 2.54 -10.68
CA LYS A 154 -20.21 1.42 -10.88
C LYS A 154 -19.50 0.08 -11.08
N MET A 155 -18.25 0.12 -11.53
CA MET A 155 -17.45 -1.06 -11.84
C MET A 155 -16.65 -1.54 -10.63
N VAL A 156 -16.29 -0.64 -9.72
CA VAL A 156 -15.47 -0.99 -8.56
C VAL A 156 -16.31 -1.30 -7.34
N GLU A 157 -15.95 -2.38 -6.67
CA GLU A 157 -16.43 -2.74 -5.35
C GLU A 157 -15.24 -2.75 -4.39
N VAL A 158 -15.38 -2.16 -3.20
CA VAL A 158 -14.31 -2.17 -2.20
C VAL A 158 -14.60 -3.27 -1.19
N ARG A 159 -13.71 -4.27 -1.12
CA ARG A 159 -13.78 -5.32 -0.11
C ARG A 159 -13.53 -4.73 1.27
N ALA A 160 -14.34 -5.11 2.24
CA ALA A 160 -14.18 -4.70 3.63
C ALA A 160 -12.84 -5.16 4.21
N TYR A 161 -12.27 -4.34 5.10
CA TYR A 161 -11.07 -4.71 5.85
C TYR A 161 -11.41 -5.83 6.83
N ASP A 162 -10.64 -6.92 6.76
CA ASP A 162 -10.75 -8.04 7.68
C ASP A 162 -9.61 -7.94 8.74
N PRO A 163 -9.94 -7.59 10.00
CA PRO A 163 -8.95 -7.41 11.06
C PRO A 163 -8.46 -8.73 11.67
N LYS A 164 -9.01 -9.89 11.27
CA LYS A 164 -8.60 -11.18 11.82
C LYS A 164 -7.11 -11.37 11.64
N PHE A 165 -6.46 -11.81 12.71
CA PHE A 165 -5.02 -11.93 12.73
C PHE A 165 -4.54 -13.03 11.78
N ARG A 166 -3.59 -12.69 10.91
CA ARG A 166 -2.90 -13.63 10.02
C ARG A 166 -1.58 -13.02 9.57
N TYR A 167 -0.57 -13.88 9.48
CA TYR A 167 0.63 -13.59 8.71
C TYR A 167 0.70 -14.49 7.47
N LEU A 168 1.01 -13.85 6.36
CA LEU A 168 1.50 -14.51 5.15
C LEU A 168 3.00 -14.25 5.12
N LEU A 169 3.81 -15.29 5.06
CA LEU A 169 5.25 -15.15 4.85
C LEU A 169 5.51 -15.20 3.35
N ALA A 170 6.19 -14.20 2.80
CA ALA A 170 6.74 -14.34 1.46
C ALA A 170 7.96 -15.27 1.58
N LEU A 171 7.98 -16.32 0.74
CA LEU A 171 9.10 -17.25 0.63
C LEU A 171 10.05 -16.79 -0.47
#